data_AF-A0A6H3NQI6-F1
#
_entry.id   AF-A0A6H3NQI6-F1
#
_cell.length_a   1.000
_cell.length_b   1.000
_cell.length_c   1.000
_cell.angle_alpha   90.00
_cell.angle_beta   90.00
_cell.angle_gamma   90.00
#
_symmetry.space_group_name_H-M   'P 1'
#
loop_
_entity.id
_entity.type
_entity.pdbx_description
1 polymer ?
#
loop_
_entity_poly.entity_id
_entity_poly.type
_entity_poly.pdbx_seq_one_letter_code
_entity_poly.pdbx_strand_id
1 'polypeptide(L)'
;MKKVYLDLNFINYMGDGKRNQWTNTKYEEIYKSLVKAVNSGKLICPGSSPVFFELSKQDLDTIQSGAQIVDELSKGKCILSKYRILKQELENFITYIESGKIEKKFPDEKIWGTGGMIIDLDEETLRGIIHPEAYEKTLAKIKSATWEGMYSRHGKQIKETDIYNGELPEITENLQSLKEKLKDKNIKFKELQIIELTDTINSSIKLFPEVARNFKLKQSDIDLTSKFLSREVIPFMYAYASIYALLRYDKRRKLKPNDIYDIDHSSIGLAYYDIIFTERSFYSLMKDSLANLDIIYEVKLAKTSEEALLILKEENSV
;
A
#
# COMPACT_ATOMS: atom_id res chain seq x y z
N MET A 1 -11.11 7.28 -14.47
CA MET A 1 -9.91 7.93 -13.88
C MET A 1 -8.98 6.84 -13.38
N LYS A 2 -7.72 6.84 -13.84
CA LYS A 2 -6.68 5.89 -13.43
C LYS A 2 -6.02 6.30 -12.11
N LYS A 3 -5.55 5.36 -11.30
CA LYS A 3 -4.83 5.62 -10.04
C LYS A 3 -3.35 5.30 -10.22
N VAL A 4 -2.48 6.26 -9.87
CA VAL A 4 -1.03 6.12 -9.96
C VAL A 4 -0.42 6.06 -8.56
N TYR A 5 0.28 4.97 -8.26
CA TYR A 5 1.05 4.83 -7.05
C TYR A 5 2.41 5.49 -7.25
N LEU A 6 2.77 6.38 -6.35
CA LEU A 6 4.08 7.03 -6.33
C LEU A 6 4.85 6.55 -5.11
N ASP A 7 5.91 5.80 -5.34
CA ASP A 7 6.92 5.52 -4.34
C ASP A 7 7.58 6.83 -3.84
N LEU A 8 8.10 6.79 -2.61
CA LEU A 8 8.70 7.93 -1.93
C LEU A 8 9.83 8.55 -2.76
N ASN A 9 10.62 7.74 -3.46
CA ASN A 9 11.70 8.26 -4.30
C ASN A 9 11.21 9.21 -5.39
N PHE A 10 10.10 8.88 -6.08
CA PHE A 10 9.51 9.76 -7.08
C PHE A 10 8.98 11.05 -6.46
N ILE A 11 8.38 10.96 -5.27
CA ILE A 11 7.90 12.11 -4.50
C ILE A 11 9.07 13.02 -4.10
N ASN A 12 10.15 12.45 -3.57
CA ASN A 12 11.36 13.17 -3.18
C ASN A 12 11.97 13.89 -4.38
N TYR A 13 12.18 13.22 -5.52
CA TYR A 13 12.76 13.86 -6.70
C TYR A 13 11.92 15.02 -7.23
N MET A 14 10.59 14.89 -7.20
CA MET A 14 9.70 15.99 -7.58
C MET A 14 9.69 17.12 -6.55
N GLY A 15 9.72 16.80 -5.24
CA GLY A 15 9.80 17.77 -4.16
C GLY A 15 11.11 18.57 -4.20
N ASP A 16 12.23 17.89 -4.41
CA ASP A 16 13.55 18.49 -4.61
C ASP A 16 13.58 19.41 -5.83
N GLY A 17 12.98 18.98 -6.93
CA GLY A 17 12.84 19.80 -8.13
C GLY A 17 12.02 21.07 -7.86
N LYS A 18 10.89 20.96 -7.17
CA LYS A 18 10.02 22.10 -6.81
C LYS A 18 10.73 23.10 -5.90
N ARG A 19 11.58 22.61 -4.98
CA ARG A 19 12.39 23.44 -4.07
C ARG A 19 13.57 24.12 -4.78
N ASN A 20 14.22 23.43 -5.71
CA ASN A 20 15.51 23.83 -6.28
C ASN A 20 15.46 24.18 -7.78
N GLN A 21 14.32 24.67 -8.28
CA GLN A 21 14.13 25.11 -9.68
C GLN A 21 14.44 24.02 -10.73
N TRP A 22 14.09 22.77 -10.44
CA TRP A 22 14.09 21.65 -11.39
C TRP A 22 15.43 21.40 -12.09
N THR A 23 16.48 21.11 -11.32
CA THR A 23 17.78 20.70 -11.90
C THR A 23 17.70 19.41 -12.73
N ASN A 24 16.72 18.54 -12.44
CA ASN A 24 16.42 17.35 -13.24
C ASN A 24 15.15 17.55 -14.08
N THR A 25 15.34 17.83 -15.37
CA THR A 25 14.26 18.13 -16.33
C THR A 25 13.27 16.97 -16.51
N LYS A 26 13.69 15.71 -16.32
CA LYS A 26 12.79 14.56 -16.48
C LYS A 26 11.75 14.49 -15.38
N TYR A 27 12.13 14.73 -14.12
CA TYR A 27 11.15 14.76 -13.03
C TYR A 27 10.26 16.00 -13.09
N GLU A 28 10.74 17.11 -13.65
CA GLU A 28 9.90 18.25 -13.98
C GLU A 28 8.83 17.89 -15.02
N GLU A 29 9.22 17.20 -16.10
CA GLU A 29 8.29 16.72 -17.12
C GLU A 29 7.26 15.73 -16.57
N ILE A 30 7.70 14.80 -15.71
CA ILE A 30 6.82 13.85 -15.02
C ILE A 30 5.81 14.60 -14.16
N TYR A 31 6.28 15.51 -13.31
CA TYR A 31 5.43 16.30 -12.43
C TYR A 31 4.41 17.11 -13.22
N LYS A 32 4.83 17.86 -14.24
CA LYS A 32 3.92 18.65 -15.10
C LYS A 32 2.89 17.76 -15.80
N SER A 33 3.31 16.59 -16.27
CA SER A 33 2.42 15.63 -16.93
C SER A 33 1.38 15.06 -15.96
N LEU A 34 1.79 14.69 -14.75
CA LEU A 34 0.90 14.25 -13.68
C LEU A 34 -0.08 15.36 -13.30
N VAL A 35 0.38 16.59 -13.01
CA VAL A 35 -0.48 17.73 -12.67
C VAL A 35 -1.53 17.98 -13.75
N LYS A 36 -1.13 18.00 -15.04
CA LYS A 36 -2.06 18.17 -16.16
C LYS A 36 -3.11 17.05 -16.21
N ALA A 37 -2.69 15.81 -16.02
CA ALA A 37 -3.57 14.65 -16.08
C ALA A 37 -4.53 14.58 -14.87
N VAL A 38 -4.05 14.97 -13.68
CA VAL A 38 -4.89 15.12 -12.47
C VAL A 38 -5.91 16.22 -12.65
N ASN A 39 -5.50 17.41 -13.10
CA ASN A 39 -6.40 18.55 -13.28
C ASN A 39 -7.46 18.31 -14.38
N SER A 40 -7.17 17.45 -15.35
CA SER A 40 -8.14 17.02 -16.37
C SER A 40 -9.01 15.82 -15.94
N GLY A 41 -8.78 15.25 -14.75
CA GLY A 41 -9.54 14.10 -14.24
C GLY A 41 -9.20 12.76 -14.91
N LYS A 42 -8.13 12.69 -15.72
CA LYS A 42 -7.70 11.45 -16.38
C LYS A 42 -7.08 10.47 -15.37
N LEU A 43 -6.27 10.98 -14.45
CA LEU A 43 -5.65 10.20 -13.38
C LEU A 43 -5.71 10.90 -12.03
N ILE A 44 -5.36 10.18 -10.97
CA ILE A 44 -5.14 10.70 -9.62
C ILE A 44 -3.95 9.95 -9.00
N CYS A 45 -3.20 10.58 -8.09
CA CYS A 45 -2.14 9.91 -7.33
C CYS A 45 -2.50 9.88 -5.83
N PRO A 46 -3.43 9.02 -5.38
CA PRO A 46 -3.81 8.96 -3.98
C PRO A 46 -2.61 8.59 -3.10
N GLY A 47 -2.45 9.30 -1.99
CA GLY A 47 -1.41 8.97 -1.00
C GLY A 47 -1.67 7.63 -0.32
N SER A 48 -0.67 7.09 0.39
CA SER A 48 -0.76 5.81 1.09
C SER A 48 -0.02 5.83 2.42
N SER A 49 -0.46 5.04 3.40
CA SER A 49 0.14 5.05 4.74
C SER A 49 1.64 4.74 4.74
N PRO A 50 2.19 3.82 3.92
CA PRO A 50 3.63 3.60 3.86
C PRO A 50 4.40 4.87 3.47
N VAL A 51 3.97 5.56 2.39
CA VAL A 51 4.55 6.83 1.95
C VAL A 51 4.46 7.90 3.05
N PHE A 52 3.34 7.96 3.77
CA PHE A 52 3.15 8.92 4.85
C PHE A 52 4.15 8.70 5.99
N PHE A 53 4.33 7.47 6.44
CA PHE A 53 5.27 7.16 7.52
C PHE A 53 6.72 7.28 7.09
N GLU A 54 7.08 6.86 5.88
CA GLU A 54 8.45 7.03 5.39
C GLU A 54 8.83 8.50 5.20
N LEU A 55 7.95 9.30 4.57
CA LEU A 55 8.18 10.73 4.40
C LEU A 55 8.36 11.38 5.77
N SER A 56 7.56 10.98 6.77
CA SER A 56 7.64 11.53 8.13
C SER A 56 9.03 11.41 8.75
N LYS A 57 9.88 10.45 8.34
CA LYS A 57 11.20 10.17 8.90
C LYS A 57 12.28 11.13 8.43
N GLN A 58 12.04 11.88 7.36
CA GLN A 58 13.02 12.74 6.71
C GLN A 58 13.23 14.07 7.46
N ASP A 59 14.06 14.96 6.89
CA ASP A 59 14.22 16.34 7.35
C ASP A 59 13.00 17.20 7.00
N LEU A 60 12.85 18.35 7.66
CA LEU A 60 11.65 19.18 7.55
C LEU A 60 11.41 19.71 6.14
N ASP A 61 12.46 20.07 5.41
CA ASP A 61 12.30 20.64 4.06
C ASP A 61 11.85 19.58 3.06
N THR A 62 12.41 18.37 3.17
CA THR A 62 12.00 17.23 2.33
C THR A 62 10.58 16.78 2.68
N ILE A 63 10.21 16.76 3.97
CA ILE A 63 8.82 16.51 4.40
C ILE A 63 7.85 17.51 3.77
N GLN A 64 8.14 18.81 3.87
CA GLN A 64 7.23 19.85 3.37
C GLN A 64 7.05 19.77 1.86
N SER A 65 8.15 19.69 1.11
CA SER A 65 8.10 19.61 -0.35
C SER A 65 7.41 18.33 -0.82
N GLY A 66 7.71 17.18 -0.21
CA GLY A 66 7.05 15.91 -0.51
C GLY A 66 5.55 15.94 -0.20
N ALA A 67 5.15 16.50 0.95
CA ALA A 67 3.75 16.62 1.33
C ALA A 67 2.95 17.49 0.37
N GLN A 68 3.53 18.59 -0.11
CA GLN A 68 2.93 19.44 -1.14
C GLN A 68 2.73 18.71 -2.46
N ILE A 69 3.70 17.89 -2.89
CA ILE A 69 3.56 17.04 -4.09
C ILE A 69 2.38 16.08 -3.91
N VAL A 70 2.28 15.41 -2.76
CA VAL A 70 1.18 14.48 -2.48
C VAL A 70 -0.16 15.21 -2.44
N ASP A 71 -0.29 16.32 -1.73
CA ASP A 71 -1.54 17.08 -1.65
C ASP A 71 -2.04 17.53 -3.04
N GLU A 72 -1.13 18.00 -3.88
CA GLU A 72 -1.45 18.48 -5.22
C GLU A 72 -1.92 17.35 -6.17
N LEU A 73 -1.21 16.23 -6.19
CA LEU A 73 -1.47 15.12 -7.10
C LEU A 73 -2.57 14.17 -6.61
N SER A 74 -2.78 14.10 -5.30
CA SER A 74 -3.81 13.27 -4.69
C SER A 74 -5.17 13.95 -4.60
N LYS A 75 -5.22 15.29 -4.72
CA LYS A 75 -6.43 16.09 -4.45
C LYS A 75 -7.05 15.75 -3.08
N GLY A 76 -6.19 15.53 -2.10
CA GLY A 76 -6.57 15.17 -0.74
C GLY A 76 -7.09 13.74 -0.56
N LYS A 77 -6.99 12.88 -1.58
CA LYS A 77 -7.41 11.46 -1.50
C LYS A 77 -6.26 10.57 -1.05
N CYS A 78 -6.55 9.54 -0.29
CA CYS A 78 -5.58 8.50 0.03
C CYS A 78 -6.25 7.13 0.05
N ILE A 79 -5.44 6.09 -0.07
CA ILE A 79 -5.86 4.78 0.42
C ILE A 79 -5.71 4.77 1.96
N LEU A 80 -6.67 4.16 2.64
CA LEU A 80 -6.64 3.98 4.10
C LEU A 80 -5.54 2.99 4.49
N SER A 81 -5.31 2.84 5.80
CA SER A 81 -4.22 1.99 6.29
C SER A 81 -4.37 0.53 5.87
N LYS A 82 -3.26 -0.21 5.97
CA LYS A 82 -3.24 -1.67 5.81
C LYS A 82 -4.27 -2.38 6.69
N TYR A 83 -4.58 -1.89 7.89
CA TYR A 83 -5.49 -2.57 8.81
C TYR A 83 -6.94 -2.47 8.32
N ARG A 84 -7.33 -1.33 7.77
CA ARG A 84 -8.64 -1.15 7.12
C ARG A 84 -8.78 -2.03 5.88
N ILE A 85 -7.72 -2.08 5.08
CA ILE A 85 -7.65 -2.96 3.91
C ILE A 85 -7.81 -4.43 4.34
N LEU A 86 -7.00 -4.89 5.30
CA LEU A 86 -7.05 -6.26 5.81
C LEU A 86 -8.43 -6.62 6.38
N LYS A 87 -9.05 -5.73 7.16
CA LYS A 87 -10.39 -5.96 7.70
C LYS A 87 -11.42 -6.09 6.58
N GLN A 88 -11.41 -5.17 5.61
CA GLN A 88 -12.37 -5.20 4.51
C GLN A 88 -12.20 -6.43 3.61
N GLU A 89 -10.95 -6.82 3.31
CA GLU A 89 -10.66 -8.04 2.56
C GLU A 89 -11.05 -9.30 3.33
N LEU A 90 -10.88 -9.32 4.65
CA LEU A 90 -11.34 -10.43 5.48
C LEU A 90 -12.89 -10.54 5.46
N GLU A 91 -13.60 -9.44 5.60
CA GLU A 91 -15.08 -9.42 5.48
C GLU A 91 -15.54 -9.96 4.12
N ASN A 92 -14.87 -9.55 3.04
CA ASN A 92 -15.15 -10.04 1.69
C ASN A 92 -14.85 -11.53 1.57
N PHE A 93 -13.74 -11.99 2.14
CA PHE A 93 -13.35 -13.39 2.14
C PHE A 93 -14.38 -14.26 2.86
N ILE A 94 -14.82 -13.88 4.06
CA ILE A 94 -15.84 -14.62 4.81
C ILE A 94 -17.16 -14.64 4.05
N THR A 95 -17.61 -13.49 3.55
CA THR A 95 -18.84 -13.40 2.73
C THR A 95 -18.77 -14.32 1.52
N TYR A 96 -17.62 -14.36 0.84
CA TYR A 96 -17.40 -15.22 -0.30
C TYR A 96 -17.45 -16.71 0.09
N ILE A 97 -16.79 -17.12 1.18
CA ILE A 97 -16.79 -18.51 1.65
C ILE A 97 -18.20 -18.96 2.04
N GLU A 98 -18.99 -18.11 2.67
CA GLU A 98 -20.35 -18.44 3.12
C GLU A 98 -21.38 -18.48 1.99
N SER A 99 -21.28 -17.55 1.04
CA SER A 99 -22.30 -17.35 0.00
C SER A 99 -21.91 -17.90 -1.38
N GLY A 100 -20.63 -18.19 -1.61
CA GLY A 100 -20.05 -18.47 -2.92
C GLY A 100 -20.07 -17.29 -3.89
N LYS A 101 -20.44 -16.09 -3.43
CA LYS A 101 -20.59 -14.88 -4.25
C LYS A 101 -19.60 -13.81 -3.84
N ILE A 102 -19.06 -13.14 -4.84
CA ILE A 102 -18.36 -11.87 -4.66
C ILE A 102 -19.44 -10.79 -4.71
N GLU A 103 -19.99 -10.41 -3.55
CA GLU A 103 -21.06 -9.40 -3.52
C GLU A 103 -20.59 -8.02 -4.02
N LYS A 104 -19.29 -7.75 -3.94
CA LYS A 104 -18.68 -6.51 -4.41
C LYS A 104 -17.41 -6.78 -5.21
N LYS A 105 -17.43 -6.47 -6.50
CA LYS A 105 -16.17 -6.22 -7.22
C LYS A 105 -15.53 -5.01 -6.57
N PHE A 106 -14.29 -5.14 -6.09
CA PHE A 106 -13.45 -4.00 -5.73
C PHE A 106 -13.56 -2.94 -6.85
N PRO A 107 -14.12 -1.77 -6.53
CA PRO A 107 -13.45 -0.77 -5.70
C PRO A 107 -14.39 -0.27 -4.59
N ASP A 108 -14.26 -0.76 -3.35
CA ASP A 108 -15.15 -0.28 -2.29
C ASP A 108 -14.66 1.10 -1.81
N GLU A 109 -15.51 2.12 -1.94
CA GLU A 109 -15.24 3.51 -1.51
C GLU A 109 -14.74 3.60 -0.06
N LYS A 110 -14.99 2.56 0.73
CA LYS A 110 -14.59 2.41 2.14
C LYS A 110 -13.08 2.37 2.38
N ILE A 111 -12.27 1.94 1.42
CA ILE A 111 -10.79 1.94 1.57
C ILE A 111 -10.14 3.20 1.01
N TRP A 112 -10.92 4.10 0.40
CA TRP A 112 -10.43 5.38 -0.10
C TRP A 112 -10.91 6.49 0.82
N GLY A 113 -9.97 7.17 1.45
CA GLY A 113 -10.24 8.24 2.39
C GLY A 113 -9.69 9.59 1.93
N THR A 114 -9.66 10.48 2.89
CA THR A 114 -8.97 11.77 2.79
C THR A 114 -7.63 11.69 3.51
N GLY A 115 -6.68 12.57 3.20
CA GLY A 115 -5.36 12.61 3.84
C GLY A 115 -5.39 12.44 5.36
N GLY A 116 -6.27 13.14 6.08
CA GLY A 116 -6.40 12.99 7.54
C GLY A 116 -6.80 11.62 8.07
N MET A 117 -7.36 10.74 7.24
CA MET A 117 -7.76 9.39 7.63
C MET A 117 -6.64 8.36 7.48
N ILE A 118 -5.46 8.77 6.98
CA ILE A 118 -4.34 7.87 6.69
C ILE A 118 -3.74 7.20 7.93
N ILE A 119 -3.87 7.85 9.09
CA ILE A 119 -3.37 7.38 10.39
C ILE A 119 -4.42 6.59 11.18
N ASP A 120 -5.50 6.13 10.55
CA ASP A 120 -6.55 5.31 11.19
C ASP A 120 -7.12 5.91 12.48
N LEU A 121 -7.24 7.24 12.54
CA LEU A 121 -8.20 7.87 13.44
C LEU A 121 -9.59 7.57 12.89
N ASP A 122 -10.05 6.35 13.07
CA ASP A 122 -11.34 5.94 12.57
C ASP A 122 -12.48 6.66 13.29
N GLU A 123 -13.61 6.75 12.58
CA GLU A 123 -14.81 7.39 13.09
C GLU A 123 -15.28 6.79 14.43
N GLU A 124 -14.99 5.52 14.70
CA GLU A 124 -15.43 4.78 15.89
C GLU A 124 -14.53 5.07 17.10
N THR A 125 -13.23 5.07 16.90
CA THR A 125 -12.19 5.51 17.86
C THR A 125 -12.40 6.98 18.20
N LEU A 126 -12.70 7.82 17.20
CA LEU A 126 -13.03 9.23 17.43
C LEU A 126 -14.32 9.37 18.25
N ARG A 127 -15.35 8.52 18.05
CA ARG A 127 -16.57 8.52 18.89
C ARG A 127 -16.29 8.14 20.34
N GLY A 128 -15.32 7.26 20.58
CA GLY A 128 -14.93 6.84 21.92
C GLY A 128 -14.05 7.85 22.67
N ILE A 129 -13.31 8.69 21.95
CA ILE A 129 -12.34 9.63 22.53
C ILE A 129 -12.90 11.07 22.58
N ILE A 130 -13.72 11.47 21.59
CA ILE A 130 -14.18 12.84 21.43
C ILE A 130 -15.60 12.99 21.95
N HIS A 131 -15.83 14.05 22.72
CA HIS A 131 -17.17 14.42 23.18
C HIS A 131 -18.15 14.51 22.00
N PRO A 132 -19.37 13.95 22.09
CA PRO A 132 -20.32 13.89 20.97
C PRO A 132 -20.57 15.24 20.28
N GLU A 133 -20.61 16.34 21.05
CA GLU A 133 -20.80 17.70 20.52
C GLU A 133 -19.63 18.23 19.68
N ALA A 134 -18.42 17.71 19.90
CA ALA A 134 -17.21 18.08 19.17
C ALA A 134 -16.88 17.10 18.03
N TYR A 135 -17.60 15.98 17.95
CA TYR A 135 -17.33 14.89 17.02
C TYR A 135 -17.40 15.34 15.56
N GLU A 136 -18.55 15.84 15.12
CA GLU A 136 -18.78 16.24 13.72
C GLU A 136 -17.77 17.31 13.26
N LYS A 137 -17.49 18.28 14.13
CA LYS A 137 -16.50 19.33 13.85
C LYS A 137 -15.09 18.77 13.74
N THR A 138 -14.73 17.79 14.56
CA THR A 138 -13.39 17.18 14.54
C THR A 138 -13.23 16.26 13.34
N LEU A 139 -14.26 15.47 13.03
CA LEU A 139 -14.30 14.63 11.84
C LEU A 139 -14.20 15.47 10.57
N ALA A 140 -14.90 16.60 10.48
CA ALA A 140 -14.77 17.53 9.36
C ALA A 140 -13.33 18.06 9.22
N LYS A 141 -12.67 18.43 10.33
CA LYS A 141 -11.27 18.87 10.32
C LYS A 141 -10.30 17.79 9.86
N ILE A 142 -10.52 16.55 10.27
CA ILE A 142 -9.72 15.39 9.84
C ILE A 142 -9.94 15.15 8.35
N LYS A 143 -11.20 15.14 7.90
CA LYS A 143 -11.54 14.95 6.48
C LYS A 143 -11.00 16.04 5.57
N SER A 144 -10.84 17.26 6.08
CA SER A 144 -10.24 18.38 5.34
C SER A 144 -8.73 18.52 5.53
N ALA A 145 -8.08 17.63 6.28
CA ALA A 145 -6.64 17.77 6.57
C ALA A 145 -5.80 17.42 5.33
N THR A 146 -4.92 18.34 4.96
CA THR A 146 -3.86 18.13 3.97
C THR A 146 -2.66 17.45 4.63
N TRP A 147 -1.84 16.76 3.84
CA TRP A 147 -0.59 16.16 4.30
C TRP A 147 0.35 17.21 4.85
N GLU A 148 0.53 18.32 4.12
CA GLU A 148 1.33 19.44 4.58
C GLU A 148 0.84 19.94 5.94
N GLY A 149 -0.47 20.15 6.08
CA GLY A 149 -1.09 20.60 7.32
C GLY A 149 -0.97 19.59 8.46
N MET A 150 -0.92 18.29 8.19
CA MET A 150 -0.68 17.26 9.21
C MET A 150 0.77 17.29 9.69
N TYR A 151 1.75 17.34 8.78
CA TYR A 151 3.16 17.40 9.18
C TYR A 151 3.53 18.69 9.88
N SER A 152 3.02 19.84 9.44
CA SER A 152 3.26 21.13 10.10
C SER A 152 2.74 21.16 11.54
N ARG A 153 1.66 20.42 11.85
CA ARG A 153 1.04 20.39 13.18
C ARG A 153 1.58 19.27 14.08
N HIS A 154 1.87 18.11 13.50
CA HIS A 154 2.11 16.88 14.24
C HIS A 154 3.39 16.14 13.85
N GLY A 155 4.27 16.72 13.01
CA GLY A 155 5.43 16.00 12.43
C GLY A 155 6.32 15.26 13.44
N LYS A 156 6.55 15.82 14.63
CA LYS A 156 7.29 15.13 15.71
C LYS A 156 6.53 13.92 16.28
N GLN A 157 5.22 14.09 16.51
CA GLN A 157 4.35 13.04 17.04
C GLN A 157 4.13 11.91 16.01
N ILE A 158 4.06 12.25 14.73
CA ILE A 158 3.88 11.28 13.65
C ILE A 158 5.04 10.26 13.62
N LYS A 159 6.29 10.73 13.81
CA LYS A 159 7.47 9.84 13.92
C LYS A 159 7.35 8.84 15.07
N GLU A 160 6.72 9.25 16.17
CA GLU A 160 6.55 8.44 17.39
C GLU A 160 5.35 7.48 17.28
N THR A 161 4.34 7.81 16.48
CA THR A 161 3.13 6.99 16.24
C THR A 161 3.28 5.96 15.14
N ASP A 162 4.42 5.91 14.46
CA ASP A 162 4.70 4.88 13.49
C ASP A 162 4.74 3.51 14.20
N ILE A 163 3.67 2.75 13.99
CA ILE A 163 3.40 1.44 14.61
C ILE A 163 4.56 0.47 14.34
N TYR A 164 5.31 0.69 13.27
CA TYR A 164 6.45 -0.12 12.90
C TYR A 164 7.75 0.27 13.63
N ASN A 165 7.92 1.51 14.10
CA ASN A 165 9.21 1.97 14.61
C ASN A 165 9.69 1.21 15.86
N GLY A 166 8.80 0.59 16.64
CA GLY A 166 9.17 -0.26 17.78
C GLY A 166 9.27 -1.76 17.46
N GLU A 167 8.41 -2.27 16.56
CA GLU A 167 8.20 -3.71 16.37
C GLU A 167 8.94 -4.29 15.16
N LEU A 168 9.39 -3.46 14.21
CA LEU A 168 10.04 -3.94 12.97
C LEU A 168 11.23 -4.88 13.20
N PRO A 169 12.15 -4.64 14.16
CA PRO A 169 13.26 -5.56 14.39
C PRO A 169 12.77 -6.95 14.79
N GLU A 170 11.82 -7.04 15.71
CA GLU A 170 11.25 -8.31 16.17
C GLU A 170 10.48 -9.01 15.06
N ILE A 171 9.64 -8.27 14.32
CA ILE A 171 8.94 -8.81 13.15
C ILE A 171 9.98 -9.37 12.17
N THR A 172 10.99 -8.58 11.80
CA THR A 172 12.04 -9.00 10.84
C THR A 172 12.80 -10.24 11.31
N GLU A 173 13.16 -10.33 12.59
CA GLU A 173 13.80 -11.52 13.16
C GLU A 173 12.89 -12.75 13.07
N ASN A 174 11.62 -12.60 13.40
CA ASN A 174 10.63 -13.67 13.27
C ASN A 174 10.50 -14.13 11.81
N LEU A 175 10.43 -13.20 10.86
CA LEU A 175 10.36 -13.48 9.43
C LEU A 175 11.64 -14.18 8.94
N GLN A 176 12.83 -13.72 9.37
CA GLN A 176 14.10 -14.34 9.03
C GLN A 176 14.23 -15.75 9.62
N SER A 177 13.77 -15.97 10.87
CA SER A 177 13.73 -17.29 11.51
C SER A 177 12.84 -18.26 10.74
N LEU A 178 11.66 -17.82 10.32
CA LEU A 178 10.75 -18.61 9.47
C LEU A 178 11.36 -18.95 8.11
N LYS A 179 12.16 -18.05 7.53
CA LYS A 179 12.91 -18.28 6.30
C LYS A 179 13.99 -19.34 6.49
N GLU A 180 14.81 -19.24 7.54
CA GLU A 180 15.89 -20.22 7.80
C GLU A 180 15.32 -21.63 8.04
N LYS A 181 14.18 -21.77 8.74
CA LYS A 181 13.49 -23.06 8.94
C LYS A 181 13.08 -23.78 7.64
N LEU A 182 12.96 -23.04 6.54
CA LEU A 182 12.60 -23.59 5.23
C LEU A 182 13.80 -23.74 4.29
N LYS A 183 14.99 -23.26 4.67
CA LYS A 183 16.17 -23.17 3.79
C LYS A 183 16.61 -24.52 3.23
N ASP A 184 16.51 -25.58 4.04
CA ASP A 184 16.90 -26.94 3.65
C ASP A 184 15.73 -27.76 3.09
N LYS A 185 14.52 -27.19 3.07
CA LYS A 185 13.34 -27.84 2.48
C LYS A 185 13.28 -27.54 0.99
N ASN A 186 12.95 -28.57 0.19
CA ASN A 186 12.70 -28.42 -1.25
C ASN A 186 11.23 -28.07 -1.51
N ILE A 187 10.77 -26.97 -0.92
CA ILE A 187 9.39 -26.49 -1.09
C ILE A 187 9.24 -25.78 -2.43
N LYS A 188 8.16 -26.05 -3.17
CA LYS A 188 7.88 -25.32 -4.41
C LYS A 188 7.36 -23.91 -4.10
N PHE A 189 7.62 -22.96 -4.99
CA PHE A 189 7.15 -21.58 -4.80
C PHE A 189 5.63 -21.49 -4.54
N LYS A 190 4.82 -22.24 -5.30
CA LYS A 190 3.36 -22.24 -5.14
C LYS A 190 2.89 -22.82 -3.80
N GLU A 191 3.60 -23.82 -3.27
CA GLU A 191 3.32 -24.35 -1.93
C GLU A 191 3.66 -23.31 -0.86
N LEU A 192 4.79 -22.60 -1.01
CA LEU A 192 5.18 -21.51 -0.12
C LEU A 192 4.16 -20.35 -0.17
N GLN A 193 3.69 -19.98 -1.36
CA GLN A 193 2.65 -18.97 -1.56
C GLN A 193 1.35 -19.34 -0.84
N ILE A 194 0.93 -20.61 -0.86
CA ILE A 194 -0.24 -21.10 -0.11
C ILE A 194 -0.03 -20.93 1.40
N ILE A 195 1.16 -21.27 1.89
CA ILE A 195 1.51 -21.12 3.32
C ILE A 195 1.39 -19.65 3.71
N GLU A 196 2.04 -18.73 2.97
CA GLU A 196 1.99 -17.30 3.31
C GLU A 196 0.57 -16.73 3.26
N LEU A 197 -0.23 -17.15 2.28
CA LEU A 197 -1.60 -16.67 2.14
C LEU A 197 -2.47 -17.15 3.31
N THR A 198 -2.35 -18.43 3.66
CA THR A 198 -3.03 -19.02 4.82
C THR A 198 -2.64 -18.31 6.11
N ASP A 199 -1.35 -18.04 6.30
CA ASP A 199 -0.84 -17.36 7.49
C ASP A 199 -1.30 -15.89 7.55
N THR A 200 -1.34 -15.20 6.40
CA THR A 200 -1.84 -13.83 6.29
C THR A 200 -3.33 -13.73 6.66
N ILE A 201 -4.16 -14.63 6.13
CA ILE A 201 -5.60 -14.66 6.45
C ILE A 201 -5.82 -15.03 7.93
N ASN A 202 -5.14 -16.06 8.43
CA ASN A 202 -5.25 -16.46 9.84
C ASN A 202 -4.76 -15.36 10.81
N SER A 203 -3.74 -14.59 10.44
CA SER A 203 -3.29 -13.43 11.21
C SER A 203 -4.34 -12.32 11.20
N SER A 204 -4.99 -12.09 10.06
CA SER A 204 -6.09 -11.13 9.94
C SER A 204 -7.31 -11.54 10.78
N ILE A 205 -7.65 -12.84 10.82
CA ILE A 205 -8.71 -13.38 11.70
C ILE A 205 -8.39 -13.13 13.18
N LYS A 206 -7.13 -13.31 13.59
CA LYS A 206 -6.71 -13.01 14.96
C LYS A 206 -6.79 -11.52 15.29
N LEU A 207 -6.50 -10.67 14.31
CA LEU A 207 -6.55 -9.22 14.48
C LEU A 207 -7.99 -8.69 14.54
N PHE A 208 -8.91 -9.33 13.79
CA PHE A 208 -10.32 -8.95 13.70
C PHE A 208 -11.25 -10.12 14.08
N PRO A 209 -11.21 -10.59 15.34
CA PRO A 209 -11.99 -11.75 15.77
C PRO A 209 -13.50 -11.52 15.65
N GLU A 210 -13.96 -10.27 15.60
CA GLU A 210 -15.36 -9.91 15.38
C GLU A 210 -15.87 -10.23 13.97
N VAL A 211 -14.98 -10.23 12.96
CA VAL A 211 -15.33 -10.48 11.56
C VAL A 211 -15.48 -11.97 11.28
N ALA A 212 -14.63 -12.80 11.88
CA ALA A 212 -14.50 -14.22 11.53
C ALA A 212 -14.56 -15.12 12.79
N ARG A 213 -15.58 -14.92 13.65
CA ARG A 213 -15.72 -15.64 14.91
C ARG A 213 -15.70 -17.16 14.69
N ASN A 214 -14.77 -17.85 15.34
CA ASN A 214 -14.58 -19.30 15.29
C ASN A 214 -14.20 -19.88 13.91
N PHE A 215 -13.88 -19.04 12.93
CA PHE A 215 -13.38 -19.49 11.63
C PHE A 215 -11.89 -19.87 11.74
N LYS A 216 -11.52 -21.02 11.18
CA LYS A 216 -10.12 -21.45 11.07
C LYS A 216 -9.85 -21.94 9.66
N LEU A 217 -8.92 -21.29 8.98
CA LEU A 217 -8.53 -21.65 7.63
C LEU A 217 -7.33 -22.61 7.66
N LYS A 218 -7.43 -23.71 6.92
CA LYS A 218 -6.31 -24.64 6.68
C LYS A 218 -5.75 -24.43 5.28
N GLN A 219 -4.49 -24.84 5.09
CA GLN A 219 -3.84 -24.78 3.77
C GLN A 219 -4.59 -25.60 2.70
N SER A 220 -5.22 -26.70 3.09
CA SER A 220 -6.06 -27.53 2.21
C SER A 220 -7.27 -26.80 1.65
N ASP A 221 -7.67 -25.70 2.28
CA ASP A 221 -8.84 -24.92 1.91
C ASP A 221 -8.48 -23.83 0.88
N ILE A 222 -7.19 -23.65 0.59
CA ILE A 222 -6.67 -22.68 -0.38
C ILE A 222 -6.42 -23.36 -1.73
N ASP A 223 -7.14 -22.91 -2.76
CA ASP A 223 -6.85 -23.23 -4.15
C ASP A 223 -6.40 -21.98 -4.91
N LEU A 224 -5.08 -21.87 -5.17
CA LEU A 224 -4.48 -20.77 -5.94
C LEU A 224 -4.86 -20.78 -7.44
N THR A 225 -5.38 -21.90 -7.95
CA THR A 225 -5.83 -22.02 -9.34
C THR A 225 -7.28 -21.59 -9.50
N SER A 226 -8.05 -21.59 -8.41
CA SER A 226 -9.36 -20.98 -8.39
C SER A 226 -9.21 -19.48 -8.66
N LYS A 227 -9.99 -18.93 -9.59
CA LYS A 227 -10.09 -17.47 -9.79
C LYS A 227 -10.52 -16.73 -8.52
N PHE A 228 -10.94 -17.45 -7.48
CA PHE A 228 -11.70 -16.96 -6.35
C PHE A 228 -10.86 -16.60 -5.12
N LEU A 229 -9.68 -17.20 -4.94
CA LEU A 229 -8.70 -16.83 -3.91
C LEU A 229 -7.65 -15.83 -4.43
N SER A 230 -8.07 -14.98 -5.36
CA SER A 230 -7.19 -14.11 -6.16
C SER A 230 -7.45 -12.62 -5.88
N ARG A 231 -6.87 -11.76 -6.74
CA ARG A 231 -7.03 -10.29 -6.80
C ARG A 231 -8.47 -9.77 -6.67
N GLU A 232 -9.49 -10.61 -6.89
CA GLU A 232 -10.88 -10.17 -6.89
C GLU A 232 -11.51 -10.11 -5.49
N VAL A 233 -11.05 -10.94 -4.55
CA VAL A 233 -11.64 -11.04 -3.20
C VAL A 233 -10.72 -10.44 -2.16
N ILE A 234 -9.43 -10.79 -2.23
CA ILE A 234 -8.40 -10.41 -1.25
C ILE A 234 -7.10 -9.90 -1.93
N PRO A 235 -7.18 -8.86 -2.78
CA PRO A 235 -6.04 -8.41 -3.59
C PRO A 235 -4.80 -8.04 -2.79
N PHE A 236 -4.93 -7.27 -1.71
CA PHE A 236 -3.80 -6.93 -0.86
C PHE A 236 -3.21 -8.16 -0.19
N MET A 237 -4.02 -8.99 0.48
CA MET A 237 -3.50 -10.20 1.15
C MET A 237 -2.83 -11.15 0.16
N TYR A 238 -3.37 -11.30 -1.05
CA TYR A 238 -2.77 -12.11 -2.09
C TYR A 238 -1.43 -11.53 -2.57
N ALA A 239 -1.37 -10.23 -2.88
CA ALA A 239 -0.13 -9.56 -3.28
C ALA A 239 0.94 -9.66 -2.16
N TYR A 240 0.54 -9.36 -0.92
CA TYR A 240 1.37 -9.42 0.28
C TYR A 240 1.97 -10.82 0.48
N ALA A 241 1.13 -11.86 0.49
CA ALA A 241 1.57 -13.24 0.63
C ALA A 241 2.50 -13.68 -0.51
N SER A 242 2.22 -13.25 -1.74
CA SER A 242 3.01 -13.60 -2.92
C SER A 242 4.39 -12.98 -2.90
N ILE A 243 4.45 -11.68 -2.59
CA ILE A 243 5.69 -10.94 -2.43
C ILE A 243 6.52 -11.56 -1.31
N TYR A 244 5.87 -11.86 -0.18
CA TYR A 244 6.56 -12.43 0.95
C TYR A 244 7.08 -13.85 0.66
N ALA A 245 6.32 -14.66 -0.09
CA ALA A 245 6.77 -15.95 -0.59
C ALA A 245 7.99 -15.82 -1.51
N LEU A 246 8.04 -14.83 -2.40
CA LEU A 246 9.21 -14.57 -3.26
C LEU A 246 10.46 -14.26 -2.42
N LEU A 247 10.31 -13.38 -1.43
CA LEU A 247 11.40 -13.01 -0.55
C LEU A 247 11.90 -14.20 0.28
N ARG A 248 11.03 -15.10 0.73
CA ARG A 248 11.42 -16.32 1.44
C ARG A 248 12.02 -17.37 0.51
N TYR A 249 11.54 -17.47 -0.72
CA TYR A 249 12.03 -18.41 -1.73
C TYR A 249 13.47 -18.10 -2.18
N ASP A 250 13.84 -16.82 -2.26
CA ASP A 250 15.22 -16.40 -2.50
C ASP A 250 16.11 -16.69 -1.28
N LYS A 251 16.79 -17.84 -1.26
CA LYS A 251 17.66 -18.27 -0.16
C LYS A 251 18.89 -17.37 0.07
N ARG A 252 19.22 -16.46 -0.86
CA ARG A 252 20.42 -15.60 -0.77
C ARG A 252 20.11 -14.24 -0.14
N ARG A 253 18.89 -13.73 -0.32
CA ARG A 253 18.48 -12.44 0.27
C ARG A 253 18.31 -12.56 1.79
N LYS A 254 18.85 -11.62 2.56
CA LYS A 254 18.48 -11.46 3.99
C LYS A 254 17.38 -10.43 4.11
N LEU A 255 16.40 -10.68 4.97
CA LEU A 255 15.35 -9.72 5.28
C LEU A 255 15.91 -8.61 6.18
N LYS A 256 15.45 -7.39 5.94
CA LYS A 256 15.78 -6.17 6.68
C LYS A 256 14.49 -5.53 7.19
N PRO A 257 14.55 -4.71 8.26
CA PRO A 257 13.40 -3.96 8.75
C PRO A 257 12.62 -3.20 7.68
N ASN A 258 13.34 -2.51 6.78
CA ASN A 258 12.69 -1.73 5.73
C ASN A 258 11.99 -2.61 4.68
N ASP A 259 12.34 -3.89 4.53
CA ASP A 259 11.65 -4.78 3.59
C ASP A 259 10.15 -4.89 3.95
N ILE A 260 9.73 -4.62 5.19
CA ILE A 260 8.30 -4.66 5.58
C ILE A 260 7.53 -3.48 4.95
N TYR A 261 8.12 -2.28 4.97
CA TYR A 261 7.56 -1.14 4.26
C TYR A 261 7.45 -1.44 2.77
N ASP A 262 8.53 -1.94 2.20
CA ASP A 262 8.64 -2.30 0.79
C ASP A 262 7.55 -3.29 0.34
N ILE A 263 7.24 -4.28 1.18
CA ILE A 263 6.15 -5.23 0.97
C ILE A 263 4.81 -4.51 0.98
N ASP A 264 4.55 -3.63 1.96
CA ASP A 264 3.31 -2.85 2.03
C ASP A 264 3.12 -1.94 0.81
N HIS A 265 4.15 -1.18 0.43
CA HIS A 265 4.16 -0.33 -0.77
C HIS A 265 3.74 -1.11 -2.01
N SER A 266 4.45 -2.23 -2.24
CA SER A 266 4.25 -3.07 -3.42
C SER A 266 2.87 -3.72 -3.41
N SER A 267 2.42 -4.22 -2.26
CA SER A 267 1.14 -4.92 -2.14
C SER A 267 -0.04 -3.97 -2.30
N ILE A 268 0.01 -2.78 -1.70
CA ILE A 268 -0.99 -1.73 -1.87
C ILE A 268 -1.03 -1.27 -3.33
N GLY A 269 0.14 -0.99 -3.91
CA GLY A 269 0.27 -0.57 -5.31
C GLY A 269 -0.37 -1.58 -6.26
N LEU A 270 -0.01 -2.86 -6.14
CA LEU A 270 -0.56 -3.93 -6.99
C LEU A 270 -2.07 -4.08 -6.82
N ALA A 271 -2.54 -4.07 -5.58
CA ALA A 271 -3.94 -4.35 -5.27
C ALA A 271 -4.90 -3.26 -5.77
N TYR A 272 -4.47 -1.99 -5.74
CA TYR A 272 -5.41 -0.87 -5.78
C TYR A 272 -5.09 0.25 -6.77
N TYR A 273 -3.94 0.19 -7.43
CA TYR A 273 -3.51 1.19 -8.39
C TYR A 273 -3.39 0.58 -9.78
N ASP A 274 -3.62 1.39 -10.81
CA ASP A 274 -3.51 0.96 -12.20
C ASP A 274 -2.05 1.06 -12.71
N ILE A 275 -1.27 1.95 -12.09
CA ILE A 275 0.09 2.30 -12.50
C ILE A 275 0.93 2.46 -11.24
N ILE A 276 2.16 1.95 -11.22
CA ILE A 276 3.09 2.10 -10.10
C ILE A 276 4.43 2.64 -10.61
N PHE A 277 4.88 3.75 -10.02
CA PHE A 277 6.23 4.27 -10.17
C PHE A 277 7.01 3.95 -8.90
N THR A 278 8.08 3.16 -9.01
CA THR A 278 8.76 2.54 -7.87
C THR A 278 10.26 2.38 -8.10
N GLU A 279 11.04 2.02 -7.09
CA GLU A 279 12.44 1.64 -7.29
C GLU A 279 12.67 0.25 -7.93
N ARG A 280 13.92 -0.01 -8.35
CA ARG A 280 14.33 -1.20 -9.11
C ARG A 280 14.10 -2.52 -8.37
N SER A 281 14.33 -2.54 -7.06
CA SER A 281 14.15 -3.72 -6.19
C SER A 281 12.71 -4.23 -6.26
N PHE A 282 11.71 -3.36 -6.05
CA PHE A 282 10.29 -3.71 -6.06
C PHE A 282 9.77 -3.98 -7.45
N TYR A 283 10.22 -3.21 -8.43
CA TYR A 283 9.93 -3.50 -9.84
C TYR A 283 10.31 -4.94 -10.20
N SER A 284 11.50 -5.38 -9.77
CA SER A 284 11.99 -6.74 -10.07
C SER A 284 11.18 -7.80 -9.34
N LEU A 285 10.73 -7.52 -8.12
CA LEU A 285 9.92 -8.42 -7.31
C LEU A 285 8.51 -8.61 -7.89
N MET A 286 7.86 -7.52 -8.31
CA MET A 286 6.52 -7.57 -8.90
C MET A 286 6.51 -8.25 -10.28
N LYS A 287 7.63 -8.18 -11.02
CA LYS A 287 7.84 -8.85 -12.32
C LYS A 287 8.45 -10.24 -12.22
N ASP A 288 8.65 -10.79 -11.02
CA ASP A 288 9.28 -12.10 -10.90
C ASP A 288 8.41 -13.18 -11.56
N SER A 289 9.03 -13.98 -12.43
CA SER A 289 8.34 -15.01 -13.24
C SER A 289 7.64 -16.11 -12.43
N LEU A 290 7.99 -16.29 -11.16
CA LEU A 290 7.33 -17.27 -10.28
C LEU A 290 5.92 -16.79 -9.87
N ALA A 291 5.74 -15.48 -9.71
CA ALA A 291 4.50 -14.87 -9.26
C ALA A 291 3.74 -14.14 -10.38
N ASN A 292 4.44 -13.49 -11.32
CA ASN A 292 3.89 -12.66 -12.41
C ASN A 292 2.84 -11.66 -11.91
N LEU A 293 3.15 -10.92 -10.83
CA LEU A 293 2.15 -10.08 -10.17
C LEU A 293 1.71 -8.90 -11.03
N ASP A 294 2.62 -8.29 -11.79
CA ASP A 294 2.27 -7.22 -12.75
C ASP A 294 1.23 -7.67 -13.78
N ILE A 295 1.37 -8.90 -14.29
CA ILE A 295 0.41 -9.50 -15.23
C ILE A 295 -0.88 -9.88 -14.52
N ILE A 296 -0.79 -10.52 -13.35
CA ILE A 296 -1.98 -10.91 -12.57
C ILE A 296 -2.80 -9.70 -12.16
N TYR A 297 -2.19 -8.56 -11.83
CA TYR A 297 -2.91 -7.35 -11.44
C TYR A 297 -3.19 -6.39 -12.60
N GLU A 298 -2.67 -6.67 -13.80
CA GLU A 298 -2.79 -5.81 -14.98
C GLU A 298 -2.26 -4.38 -14.73
N VAL A 299 -1.14 -4.27 -13.99
CA VAL A 299 -0.56 -3.01 -13.55
C VAL A 299 0.61 -2.58 -14.45
N LYS A 300 0.62 -1.31 -14.86
CA LYS A 300 1.78 -0.73 -15.56
C LYS A 300 2.85 -0.31 -14.54
N LEU A 301 4.09 -0.77 -14.73
CA LEU A 301 5.21 -0.49 -13.82
C LEU A 301 6.27 0.40 -14.49
N ALA A 302 6.74 1.42 -13.75
CA ALA A 302 7.95 2.18 -14.09
C ALA A 302 8.95 2.14 -12.94
N LYS A 303 10.24 1.93 -13.26
CA LYS A 303 11.36 2.09 -12.32
C LYS A 303 12.31 3.22 -12.65
N THR A 304 12.18 3.82 -13.84
CA THR A 304 12.97 4.98 -14.24
C THR A 304 12.08 6.12 -14.68
N SER A 305 12.66 7.32 -14.71
CA SER A 305 11.95 8.51 -15.19
C SER A 305 11.48 8.40 -16.65
N GLU A 306 12.24 7.70 -17.50
CA GLU A 306 11.92 7.49 -18.91
C GLU A 306 10.73 6.55 -19.09
N GLU A 307 10.70 5.45 -18.34
CA GLU A 307 9.56 4.52 -18.33
C GLU A 307 8.30 5.22 -17.82
N ALA A 308 8.42 6.04 -16.76
CA ALA A 308 7.31 6.81 -16.22
C ALA A 308 6.76 7.81 -17.25
N LEU A 309 7.62 8.55 -17.94
CA LEU A 309 7.23 9.47 -19.01
C LEU A 309 6.56 8.76 -20.18
N LEU A 310 7.04 7.57 -20.56
CA LEU A 310 6.43 6.78 -21.62
C LEU A 310 4.99 6.39 -21.24
N ILE A 311 4.80 5.84 -20.05
CA ILE A 311 3.47 5.48 -19.54
C ILE A 311 2.56 6.72 -19.50
N LEU A 312 3.04 7.85 -18.97
CA LEU A 312 2.22 9.08 -18.91
C LEU A 312 1.86 9.62 -20.29
N LYS A 313 2.71 9.46 -21.30
CA LYS A 313 2.40 9.87 -22.68
C LYS A 313 1.29 9.00 -23.27
N GLU A 314 1.34 7.69 -23.04
CA GLU A 314 0.27 6.77 -23.46
C GLU A 314 -1.07 7.15 -22.80
N GLU A 315 -1.08 7.31 -21.47
CA GLU A 315 -2.32 7.63 -20.72
C GLU A 315 -2.89 9.01 -21.05
N ASN A 316 -2.05 9.98 -21.43
CA ASN A 316 -2.51 11.32 -21.80
C ASN A 316 -3.02 11.43 -23.24
N SER A 317 -2.65 10.49 -24.12
CA SER A 317 -3.03 10.48 -25.54
C SER A 317 -4.43 9.87 -25.79
N VAL A 318 -4.99 9.19 -24.78
CA VAL A 318 -6.36 8.66 -24.74
C VAL A 318 -7.30 9.69 -24.12
#